data_AF-A0A2N6NFE9-F1
#
_entry.id   AF-A0A2N6NFE9-F1
#
_cell.length_a   1.000
_cell.length_b   1.000
_cell.length_c   1.000
_cell.angle_alpha   90.00
_cell.angle_beta   90.00
_cell.angle_gamma   90.00
#
_symmetry.space_group_name_H-M   'P 1'
#
loop_
_entity.id
_entity.type
_entity.pdbx_description
1 polymer ?
#
loop_
_entity_poly.entity_id
_entity_poly.type
_entity_poly.pdbx_seq_one_letter_code
_entity_poly.pdbx_strand_id
1 'polypeptide(L)'
;MKKYTADSLRLQGTLAADKNEILFSRFKINYNNEPDIFRKGSVVFRDYELVDPASHKTADTVDELAEPVQQSKTQNENDKKRRSKARIVVEHLDIIRDDFWERRPWILSNKPGKVPKET
;
A
#
# COMPACT_ATOMS: atom_id res chain seq x y z
N MET A 1 -0.99 30.30 28.14
CA MET A 1 -1.93 29.31 28.73
C MET A 1 -2.62 28.59 27.57
N LYS A 2 -2.40 27.28 27.37
CA LYS A 2 -3.06 26.54 26.28
C LYS A 2 -4.52 26.30 26.66
N LYS A 3 -5.48 26.98 26.00
CA LYS A 3 -6.92 26.73 26.17
C LYS A 3 -7.29 25.50 25.34
N TYR A 4 -7.42 24.34 25.98
CA TYR A 4 -8.00 23.16 25.33
C TYR A 4 -9.53 23.25 25.41
N THR A 5 -10.21 22.96 24.30
CA THR A 5 -11.67 22.80 24.25
C THR A 5 -12.09 21.55 25.02
N ALA A 6 -13.33 21.53 25.54
CA ALA A 6 -13.86 20.44 26.37
C ALA A 6 -13.72 19.05 25.70
N ASP A 7 -13.88 18.98 24.38
CA ASP A 7 -13.74 17.73 23.62
C ASP A 7 -12.29 17.23 23.55
N SER A 8 -11.32 18.15 23.44
CA SER A 8 -9.90 17.80 23.47
C SER A 8 -9.49 17.22 24.82
N LEU A 9 -10.03 17.76 25.92
CA LEU A 9 -9.79 17.23 27.27
C LEU A 9 -10.41 15.84 27.43
N ARG A 10 -11.56 15.60 26.80
CA ARG A 10 -12.27 14.33 26.87
C ARG A 10 -11.54 13.18 26.15
N LEU A 11 -10.86 13.50 25.04
CA LEU A 11 -10.12 12.51 24.26
C LEU A 11 -8.67 12.32 24.76
N GLN A 12 -8.19 13.23 25.61
CA GLN A 12 -6.84 13.15 26.15
C GLN A 12 -6.68 11.92 27.05
N GLY A 13 -5.64 11.11 26.79
CA GLY A 13 -5.35 9.89 27.56
C GLY A 13 -6.19 8.66 27.19
N THR A 14 -7.18 8.79 26.31
CA THR A 14 -8.00 7.66 25.84
C THR A 14 -7.25 6.78 24.84
N LEU A 15 -7.49 5.46 24.91
CA LEU A 15 -6.96 4.47 23.98
C LEU A 15 -7.83 4.36 22.72
N ALA A 16 -7.36 3.60 21.73
CA ALA A 16 -8.11 3.36 20.50
C ALA A 16 -9.47 2.68 20.75
N ALA A 17 -9.53 1.72 21.69
CA ALA A 17 -10.76 1.04 22.07
C ALA A 17 -11.79 2.02 22.66
N ASP A 18 -11.36 2.88 23.58
CA ASP A 18 -12.22 3.90 24.21
C ASP A 18 -12.82 4.86 23.18
N LYS A 19 -12.03 5.27 22.18
CA LYS A 19 -12.52 6.15 21.09
C LYS A 19 -13.55 5.45 20.22
N ASN A 20 -13.33 4.18 19.91
CA ASN A 20 -14.30 3.38 19.16
C ASN A 20 -15.61 3.20 19.94
N GLU A 21 -15.53 2.98 21.26
CA GLU A 21 -16.71 2.91 22.12
C GLU A 21 -17.44 4.26 22.20
N ILE A 22 -16.72 5.38 22.28
CA ILE A 22 -17.31 6.73 22.24
C ILE A 22 -18.11 6.94 20.95
N LEU A 23 -17.54 6.58 19.79
CA LEU A 23 -18.21 6.66 18.49
C LEU A 23 -19.48 5.79 18.45
N PHE A 24 -19.38 4.55 18.91
CA PHE A 24 -20.50 3.61 18.86
C PHE A 24 -21.60 3.96 19.86
N SER A 25 -21.27 4.17 21.13
CA SER A 25 -22.25 4.34 22.20
C SER A 25 -22.99 5.68 22.09
N ARG A 26 -22.27 6.77 21.82
CA ARG A 26 -22.82 8.14 21.87
C ARG A 26 -23.31 8.64 20.53
N PHE A 27 -22.54 8.38 19.47
CA PHE A 27 -22.83 8.90 18.15
C PHE A 27 -23.50 7.86 17.25
N LYS A 28 -23.58 6.59 17.69
CA LYS A 28 -24.12 5.47 16.90
C LYS A 28 -23.37 5.28 15.58
N ILE A 29 -22.07 5.61 15.57
CA ILE A 29 -21.18 5.46 14.42
C ILE A 29 -20.30 4.24 14.63
N ASN A 30 -20.27 3.35 13.64
CA ASN A 30 -19.31 2.25 13.59
C ASN A 30 -18.09 2.69 12.80
N TYR A 31 -16.94 2.86 13.46
CA TYR A 31 -15.70 3.29 12.83
C TYR A 31 -15.31 2.42 11.63
N ASN A 32 -15.54 1.11 11.69
CA ASN A 32 -15.17 0.18 10.61
C ASN A 32 -16.00 0.37 9.33
N ASN A 33 -17.18 1.01 9.42
CA ASN A 33 -18.04 1.27 8.27
C ASN A 33 -17.68 2.59 7.57
N GLU A 34 -16.77 3.39 8.14
CA GLU A 34 -16.30 4.60 7.47
C GLU A 34 -15.55 4.24 6.17
N PRO A 35 -15.65 5.10 5.14
CA PRO A 35 -14.90 4.94 3.90
C PRO A 35 -13.41 4.68 4.12
N ASP A 36 -12.83 3.74 3.37
CA ASP A 36 -11.41 3.38 3.51
C ASP A 36 -10.47 4.58 3.27
N ILE A 37 -10.88 5.57 2.47
CA ILE A 37 -10.11 6.81 2.28
C ILE A 37 -9.83 7.54 3.60
N PHE A 38 -10.75 7.50 4.58
CA PHE A 38 -10.56 8.15 5.89
C PHE A 38 -9.80 7.27 6.88
N ARG A 39 -9.85 5.94 6.71
CA ARG A 39 -9.19 4.97 7.62
C ARG A 39 -7.77 4.59 7.19
N LYS A 40 -7.55 4.48 5.89
CA LYS A 40 -6.32 3.97 5.25
C LYS A 40 -5.60 5.02 4.42
N GLY A 41 -6.26 6.12 4.06
CA GLY A 41 -5.68 7.17 3.22
C GLY A 41 -5.72 6.81 1.74
N SER A 42 -4.87 7.46 0.94
CA SER A 42 -4.78 7.26 -0.51
C SER A 42 -3.37 6.84 -0.90
N VAL A 43 -3.25 5.75 -1.64
CA VAL A 43 -1.98 5.19 -2.11
C VAL A 43 -1.95 5.28 -3.63
N VAL A 44 -0.92 5.91 -4.17
CA VAL A 44 -0.78 6.13 -5.61
C VAL A 44 0.40 5.31 -6.13
N PHE A 45 0.17 4.41 -7.08
CA PHE A 45 1.22 3.57 -7.64
C PHE A 45 0.94 3.19 -9.10
N ARG A 46 1.96 2.65 -9.77
CA ARG A 46 1.84 2.11 -11.14
C ARG A 46 1.26 0.70 -11.07
N ASP A 47 0.17 0.50 -11.79
CA ASP A 47 -0.58 -0.74 -11.83
C ASP A 47 0.06 -1.75 -12.77
N TYR A 48 0.39 -2.90 -12.21
CA TYR A 48 0.88 -4.08 -12.93
C TYR A 48 0.10 -5.29 -12.42
N GLU A 49 0.15 -6.38 -13.19
CA GLU A 49 -0.50 -7.63 -12.84
C GLU A 49 0.03 -8.17 -11.50
N LEU A 50 -0.87 -8.40 -10.55
CA LEU A 50 -0.54 -8.93 -9.23
C LEU A 50 0.13 -10.30 -9.37
N VAL A 51 1.17 -10.52 -8.57
CA VAL A 51 1.90 -11.79 -8.54
C VAL A 51 1.43 -12.62 -7.36
N ASP A 52 1.40 -13.94 -7.53
CA ASP A 52 1.17 -14.86 -6.41
C ASP A 52 2.35 -14.78 -5.42
N PRO A 53 2.10 -14.54 -4.12
CA PRO A 53 3.14 -14.49 -3.10
C PRO A 53 4.10 -15.68 -3.11
N ALA A 54 3.62 -16.88 -3.45
CA ALA A 54 4.45 -18.08 -3.52
C ALA A 54 5.53 -17.96 -4.60
N SER A 55 5.19 -17.34 -5.74
CA SER A 55 6.13 -17.14 -6.86
C SER A 55 7.14 -16.02 -6.58
N HIS A 56 6.78 -15.03 -5.77
CA HIS A 56 7.65 -13.92 -5.41
C HIS A 56 8.78 -14.36 -4.46
N LYS A 57 8.43 -15.07 -3.39
CA LYS A 57 9.40 -15.54 -2.38
C LYS A 57 10.48 -16.42 -2.99
N THR A 58 10.11 -17.25 -3.97
CA THR A 58 11.10 -18.03 -4.71
C THR A 58 11.99 -17.15 -5.56
N ALA A 59 11.46 -16.11 -6.22
CA ALA A 59 12.26 -15.24 -7.09
C ALA A 59 13.24 -14.35 -6.30
N ASP A 60 12.81 -13.79 -5.16
CA ASP A 60 13.65 -12.96 -4.31
C ASP A 60 14.82 -13.74 -3.71
N THR A 61 14.59 -14.97 -3.24
CA THR A 61 15.67 -15.79 -2.69
C THR A 61 16.70 -16.14 -3.75
N VAL A 62 16.30 -16.32 -5.01
CA VAL A 62 17.25 -16.57 -6.11
C VAL A 62 17.97 -15.28 -6.53
N ASP A 63 17.30 -14.13 -6.55
CA ASP A 63 17.89 -12.82 -6.92
C ASP A 63 18.87 -12.33 -5.83
N GLU A 64 18.63 -12.63 -4.56
CA GLU A 64 19.51 -12.29 -3.43
C GLU A 64 20.77 -13.17 -3.36
N LEU A 65 20.66 -14.44 -3.80
CA LEU A 65 21.79 -15.36 -3.91
C LEU A 65 22.62 -15.16 -5.20
N ALA A 66 22.08 -14.47 -6.19
CA ALA A 66 22.76 -14.18 -7.44
C ALA A 66 23.60 -12.89 -7.35
N GLU A 67 24.81 -12.89 -7.93
CA GLU A 67 25.57 -11.66 -8.07
C GLU A 67 24.81 -10.64 -8.92
N PRO A 68 24.90 -9.32 -8.62
CA PRO A 68 24.14 -8.29 -9.31
C PRO A 68 24.56 -8.20 -10.79
N VAL A 69 23.80 -8.89 -11.65
CA VAL A 69 24.01 -8.80 -13.10
C VAL A 69 23.61 -7.41 -13.56
N GLN A 70 24.56 -6.65 -14.09
CA GLN A 70 24.26 -5.35 -14.69
C GLN A 70 23.30 -5.54 -15.86
N GLN A 71 22.09 -4.98 -15.74
CA GLN A 71 21.09 -5.03 -16.79
C GLN A 71 21.64 -4.41 -18.08
N SER A 72 21.36 -5.06 -19.21
CA SER A 72 21.79 -4.56 -20.51
C SER A 72 21.12 -3.22 -20.84
N LYS A 73 21.77 -2.38 -21.66
CA LYS A 73 21.20 -1.10 -22.14
C LYS A 73 19.81 -1.29 -22.76
N THR A 74 19.59 -2.39 -23.48
CA THR A 74 18.32 -2.74 -24.12
C THR A 74 17.23 -3.09 -23.10
N GLN A 75 17.56 -3.82 -22.02
CA GLN A 75 16.60 -4.11 -20.95
C GLN A 75 16.14 -2.84 -20.25
N ASN A 76 17.05 -1.94 -19.93
CA ASN A 76 16.71 -0.66 -19.27
C ASN A 76 15.77 0.18 -20.13
N GLU A 77 15.97 0.21 -21.45
CA GLU A 77 15.11 0.97 -22.36
C GLU A 77 13.70 0.35 -22.46
N ASN A 78 13.61 -0.97 -22.53
CA ASN A 78 12.33 -1.68 -22.52
C ASN A 78 11.57 -1.49 -21.20
N ASP A 79 12.27 -1.55 -20.06
CA ASP A 79 11.68 -1.32 -18.76
C ASP A 79 11.20 0.13 -18.60
N LYS A 80 11.94 1.10 -19.13
CA LYS A 80 11.50 2.50 -19.19
C LYS A 80 10.20 2.64 -20.01
N LYS A 81 10.11 1.98 -21.17
CA LYS A 81 8.90 1.96 -22.02
C LYS A 81 7.71 1.30 -21.31
N ARG A 82 7.94 0.25 -20.51
CA ARG A 82 6.89 -0.41 -19.71
C ARG A 82 6.39 0.51 -18.59
N ARG A 83 7.30 1.19 -17.87
CA ARG A 83 6.95 2.17 -16.83
C ARG A 83 6.13 3.34 -17.35
N SER A 84 6.40 3.82 -18.56
CA SER A 84 5.62 4.91 -19.17
C SER A 84 4.24 4.48 -19.64
N LYS A 85 4.03 3.20 -19.93
CA LYS A 85 2.74 2.64 -20.37
C LYS A 85 1.85 2.19 -19.21
N ALA A 86 2.42 2.03 -18.02
CA ALA A 86 1.67 1.59 -16.85
C ALA A 86 0.67 2.65 -16.40
N ARG A 87 -0.56 2.22 -16.13
CA ARG A 87 -1.61 3.07 -15.56
C ARG A 87 -1.24 3.46 -14.13
N ILE A 88 -1.49 4.70 -13.74
CA ILE A 88 -1.38 5.14 -12.35
C ILE A 88 -2.75 4.95 -11.71
N VAL A 89 -2.80 4.21 -10.61
CA VAL A 89 -4.03 3.95 -9.84
C VAL A 89 -3.95 4.61 -8.47
N VAL A 90 -5.11 4.96 -7.94
CA VAL A 90 -5.28 5.48 -6.58
C VAL A 90 -6.16 4.49 -5.82
N GLU A 91 -5.60 3.90 -4.77
CA GLU A 91 -6.27 2.86 -3.98
C GLU A 91 -6.27 3.22 -2.49
N HIS A 92 -7.22 2.65 -1.74
CA HIS A 92 -7.43 2.90 -0.31
C HIS A 92 -7.30 1.61 0.49
N LEU A 93 -6.08 1.12 0.69
CA LEU A 93 -5.82 -0.22 1.23
C LEU A 93 -4.66 -0.23 2.22
N ASP A 94 -4.49 -1.36 2.90
CA ASP A 94 -3.47 -1.53 3.94
C ASP A 94 -2.08 -1.77 3.34
N ILE A 95 -1.14 -0.86 3.61
CA ILE A 95 0.26 -0.96 3.17
C ILE A 95 1.22 -1.40 4.27
N ILE A 96 0.71 -1.71 5.46
CA ILE A 96 1.52 -2.12 6.62
C ILE A 96 1.80 -3.62 6.56
N ARG A 97 0.84 -4.42 6.05
CA ARG A 97 0.98 -5.88 5.92
C ARG A 97 1.77 -6.29 4.69
N ASP A 98 2.46 -7.43 4.80
CA ASP A 98 3.30 -7.99 3.74
C ASP A 98 2.51 -8.35 2.48
N ASP A 99 1.23 -8.73 2.61
CA ASP A 99 0.34 -9.04 1.49
C ASP A 99 0.34 -7.96 0.40
N PHE A 100 0.47 -6.67 0.78
CA PHE A 100 0.52 -5.58 -0.18
C PHE A 100 1.80 -5.62 -1.03
N TRP A 101 2.94 -5.83 -0.36
CA TRP A 101 4.27 -5.81 -0.95
C TRP A 101 4.57 -7.10 -1.73
N GLU A 102 4.22 -8.27 -1.17
CA GLU A 102 4.44 -9.58 -1.80
C GLU A 102 3.65 -9.75 -3.10
N ARG A 103 2.45 -9.17 -3.17
CA ARG A 103 1.64 -9.18 -4.40
C ARG A 103 2.11 -8.16 -5.44
N ARG A 104 2.98 -7.22 -5.04
CA ARG A 104 3.46 -6.09 -5.85
C ARG A 104 5.00 -5.98 -5.86
N PRO A 105 5.73 -7.01 -6.32
CA PRO A 105 7.20 -7.04 -6.44
C PRO A 105 7.84 -5.77 -7.00
N TRP A 106 7.18 -5.18 -7.99
CA TRP A 106 7.71 -4.06 -8.78
C TRP A 106 7.92 -2.80 -7.96
N ILE A 107 7.26 -2.68 -6.80
CA ILE A 107 7.40 -1.53 -5.92
C ILE A 107 8.80 -1.54 -5.28
N LEU A 108 9.28 -2.71 -4.83
CA LEU A 108 10.57 -2.84 -4.15
C LEU A 108 11.71 -3.16 -5.13
N SER A 109 11.47 -4.04 -6.09
CA SER A 109 12.50 -4.45 -7.07
C SER A 109 12.86 -3.38 -8.11
N ASN A 110 12.03 -2.33 -8.24
CA ASN A 110 12.11 -1.32 -9.31
C ASN A 110 12.01 -1.92 -10.74
N LYS A 111 11.79 -3.24 -10.89
CA LYS A 111 11.61 -3.93 -12.17
C LYS A 111 10.12 -3.85 -12.54
N PRO A 112 9.73 -3.31 -13.70
CA PRO A 112 8.32 -3.19 -14.06
C PRO A 112 7.67 -4.57 -14.23
N GLY A 113 6.45 -4.72 -13.71
CA GLY A 113 5.63 -5.92 -13.85
C GLY A 113 4.98 -6.04 -15.24
N LYS A 114 4.18 -7.08 -15.45
CA LYS A 114 3.36 -7.19 -16.67
C LYS A 114 2.27 -6.14 -16.62
N VAL A 115 2.06 -5.43 -17.73
CA VAL A 115 0.96 -4.47 -17.82
C VAL A 115 -0.34 -5.30 -17.87
N PRO A 116 -1.36 -4.99 -17.04
CA PRO A 116 -2.61 -5.74 -17.04
C PRO A 116 -3.24 -5.67 -18.43
N LYS A 117 -3.79 -6.79 -18.92
CA LYS A 117 -4.60 -6.76 -20.14
C LYS A 117 -5.91 -6.06 -19.79
N GLU A 118 -6.20 -4.95 -20.46
CA GLU A 118 -7.51 -4.30 -20.34
C GLU A 118 -8.59 -5.33 -20.71
N THR A 119 -9.53 -5.55 -19.80
CA THR A 119 -10.76 -6.32 -20.03
C THR A 119 -11.88 -5.35 -20.32
#